data_AF-A0A838FLU2-F1
#
_entry.id   AF-A0A838FLU2-F1
#
_cell.length_a   1.000
_cell.length_b   1.000
_cell.length_c   1.000
_cell.angle_alpha   90.00
_cell.angle_beta   90.00
_cell.angle_gamma   90.00
#
_symmetry.space_group_name_H-M   'P 1'
#
loop_
_entity.id
_entity.type
_entity.pdbx_description
1 polymer ?
#
loop_
_entity_poly.entity_id
_entity_poly.type
_entity_poly.pdbx_seq_one_letter_code
_entity_poly.pdbx_strand_id
1 'polypeptide(L)' 'VQAGKIIQTIAPTVGGKGGGRPDSARGAGKDASKIAEALEQARALLAS' A
#
# COMPACT_ATOMS: atom_id res chain seq x y z
N VAL A 1 4.87 3.52 12.66
CA VAL A 1 4.53 3.08 11.29
C VAL A 1 4.69 1.56 11.17
N GLN A 2 3.71 0.82 10.63
CA GLN A 2 3.80 -0.63 10.38
C GLN A 2 3.63 -0.92 8.89
N ALA A 3 4.63 -1.54 8.26
CA ALA A 3 4.65 -1.80 6.82
C ALA A 3 3.44 -2.64 6.36
N GLY A 4 3.11 -3.70 7.12
CA GLY A 4 1.94 -4.54 6.85
C GLY A 4 0.62 -3.76 6.77
N LYS A 5 0.40 -2.82 7.71
CA LYS A 5 -0.81 -1.98 7.71
C LYS A 5 -0.84 -1.03 6.52
N ILE A 6 0.29 -0.39 6.18
CA ILE A 6 0.35 0.51 5.02
C ILE A 6 -0.06 -0.23 3.74
N ILE A 7 0.54 -1.39 3.48
CA ILE A 7 0.24 -2.18 2.28
C ILE A 7 -1.23 -2.64 2.26
N GLN A 8 -1.79 -3.05 3.41
CA GLN A 8 -3.21 -3.40 3.50
C GLN A 8 -4.13 -2.23 3.17
N THR A 9 -3.74 -1.00 3.52
CA THR A 9 -4.50 0.21 3.22
C THR A 9 -4.42 0.61 1.75
N ILE A 10 -3.24 0.55 1.12
CA ILE A 10 -3.04 1.07 -0.24
C ILE A 10 -3.27 0.04 -1.37
N ALA A 11 -3.11 -1.27 -1.11
CA ALA A 11 -3.27 -2.30 -2.14
C ALA A 11 -4.69 -2.36 -2.77
N PRO A 12 -5.79 -2.06 -2.04
CA PRO A 12 -7.11 -1.95 -2.64
C PRO A 12 -7.22 -0.87 -3.73
N THR A 13 -6.43 0.21 -3.65
CA THR A 13 -6.42 1.30 -4.64
C THR A 13 -6.06 0.79 -6.03
N VAL A 14 -5.11 -0.14 -6.11
CA VAL A 14 -4.72 -0.82 -7.38
C VAL A 14 -5.55 -2.08 -7.66
N GLY A 15 -6.69 -2.26 -7.00
CA GLY A 15 -7.58 -3.41 -7.19
C GLY A 15 -6.98 -4.74 -6.74
N GLY A 16 -6.14 -4.73 -5.71
CA GLY A 16 -5.56 -5.96 -5.17
C GLY A 16 -5.45 -5.99 -3.65
N LYS A 17 -4.48 -6.76 -3.16
CA LYS A 17 -4.32 -7.08 -1.75
C LYS A 17 -2.84 -7.21 -1.42
N GLY A 18 -2.51 -7.04 -0.14
CA GLY A 18 -1.16 -7.27 0.33
C GLY A 18 -1.11 -7.40 1.85
N GLY A 19 0.09 -7.65 2.34
CA GLY A 19 0.37 -7.80 3.76
C GLY A 19 1.85 -8.05 4.02
N GLY A 20 2.17 -8.28 5.27
CA GLY A 20 3.53 -8.54 5.69
C GLY A 20 3.72 -8.31 7.18
N ARG A 21 4.99 -8.28 7.57
CA ARG A 21 5.43 -8.01 8.92
C ARG A 21 5.44 -6.50 9.19
N PRO A 22 5.57 -6.08 10.47
CA PRO A 22 5.65 -4.66 10.82
C PRO A 22 6.82 -3.91 10.13
N ASP A 23 7.91 -4.62 9.84
CA ASP A 23 9.15 -4.12 9.21
C ASP A 23 9.15 -4.23 7.68
N SER A 24 8.42 -5.19 7.10
CA SER A 24 8.42 -5.43 5.65
C SER A 24 7.10 -5.98 5.16
N ALA A 25 6.57 -5.42 4.06
CA ALA A 25 5.32 -5.87 3.46
C ALA A 25 5.32 -5.75 1.93
N ARG A 26 4.49 -6.56 1.29
CA ARG A 26 4.32 -6.62 -0.17
C ARG A 26 2.85 -6.80 -0.54
N GLY A 27 2.47 -6.22 -1.67
CA GLY A 27 1.13 -6.33 -2.22
C GLY A 27 1.16 -6.51 -3.74
N ALA A 28 0.01 -6.86 -4.30
CA ALA A 28 -0.22 -6.96 -5.73
C ALA A 28 -1.51 -6.22 -6.09
N GLY A 29 -1.64 -5.81 -7.34
CA GLY A 29 -2.78 -5.08 -7.89
C GLY A 29 -3.00 -5.42 -9.36
N LYS A 30 -4.25 -5.32 -9.82
CA LYS A 30 -4.62 -5.53 -11.22
C LYS A 30 -4.60 -4.24 -12.03
N ASP A 31 -4.78 -3.11 -11.37
CA ASP A 31 -4.87 -1.80 -12.01
C ASP A 31 -3.56 -1.03 -11.83
N ALA A 32 -2.67 -1.18 -12.83
CA ALA A 32 -1.39 -0.48 -12.85
C ALA A 32 -1.53 1.04 -13.00
N SER A 33 -2.67 1.53 -13.52
CA SER A 33 -2.89 2.97 -13.71
C SER A 33 -2.99 3.73 -12.38
N LYS A 34 -3.38 3.04 -11.31
CA LYS A 34 -3.56 3.60 -9.97
C LYS A 34 -2.34 3.50 -9.06
N ILE A 35 -1.20 3.06 -9.59
CA ILE A 35 0.04 2.93 -8.79
C ILE A 35 0.47 4.29 -8.22
N ALA A 36 0.36 5.36 -9.01
CA ALA A 36 0.71 6.71 -8.55
C ALA A 36 -0.15 7.16 -7.36
N GLU A 37 -1.46 6.93 -7.43
CA GLU A 37 -2.42 7.24 -6.35
C GLU A 37 -2.10 6.45 -5.07
N ALA A 38 -1.83 5.15 -5.20
CA ALA A 38 -1.48 4.29 -4.06
C ALA A 38 -0.17 4.74 -3.38
N LEU A 39 0.81 5.22 -4.15
CA LEU A 39 2.07 5.74 -3.61
C LEU A 39 1.89 7.10 -2.92
N GLU A 40 1.05 7.99 -3.45
CA GLU A 40 0.63 9.24 -2.78
C GLU A 40 -0.01 8.95 -1.42
N GLN A 41 -0.99 8.03 -1.38
CA GLN A 41 -1.61 7.60 -0.12
C GLN A 41 -0.58 7.04 0.86
N ALA A 42 0.38 6.23 0.38
CA ALA A 42 1.45 5.69 1.23
C ALA A 42 2.31 6.81 1.85
N ARG A 43 2.64 7.85 1.07
CA ARG A 43 3.40 9.01 1.57
C ARG A 43 2.62 9.77 2.64
N ALA A 44 1.33 9.98 2.45
CA ALA A 44 0.47 10.64 3.44
C ALA A 44 0.44 9.87 4.78
N LEU A 45 0.35 8.54 4.73
CA LEU A 45 0.39 7.67 5.92
C LEU A 45 1.74 7.64 6.65
N LEU A 46 2.83 8.01 5.96
CA LEU A 46 4.18 8.09 6.54
C LEU A 46 4.46 9.44 7.19
N ALA A 47 3.75 10.49 6.77
CA ALA A 47 3.89 11.85 7.29
C ALA A 47 3.11 12.10 8.59
N SER A 48 2.29 11.13 9.03
CA SER A 48 1.51 11.12 10.27
C SER A 48 2.16 10.28 11.36
#